data_AF-A0AAD2YT25-F1
#
_entry.id   AF-A0AAD2YT25-F1
#
_cell.length_a   1.000
_cell.length_b   1.000
_cell.length_c   1.000
_cell.angle_alpha   90.00
_cell.angle_beta   90.00
_cell.angle_gamma   90.00
#
_symmetry.space_group_name_H-M   'P 1'
#
loop_
_entity.id
_entity.type
_entity.pdbx_description
1 polymer ?
#
loop_
_entity_poly.entity_id
_entity_poly.type
_entity_poly.pdbx_seq_one_letter_code
_entity_poly.pdbx_strand_id
1 'polypeptide(L)'
;MGLNFRKSIKIAPGIRVNISKKGLSSVSVGGKGARVNVSKKGTRTTVGIPGTGLSYSKFSSHTKKTTPRREPDFNNPDNVWGYPKSEWIICGVILFIALIIFIWIIS
;
A
#
# COMPACT_ATOMS: atom_id res chain seq x y z
N MET A 1 -6.28 -16.03 30.59
CA MET A 1 -5.35 -14.88 30.61
C MET A 1 -4.30 -15.10 29.52
N GLY A 2 -4.37 -14.35 28.41
CA GLY A 2 -3.60 -14.66 27.20
C GLY A 2 -2.32 -13.83 27.04
N LEU A 3 -1.19 -14.50 26.76
CA LEU A 3 0.11 -13.88 26.47
C LEU A 3 0.00 -12.84 25.36
N ASN A 4 0.33 -11.58 25.60
CA ASN A 4 0.31 -10.51 24.59
C ASN A 4 1.71 -10.30 24.00
N PHE A 5 1.91 -10.72 22.75
CA PHE A 5 3.16 -10.48 22.02
C PHE A 5 3.10 -9.14 21.29
N ARG A 6 3.88 -8.17 21.76
CA ARG A 6 4.22 -6.92 21.05
C ARG A 6 5.74 -6.81 21.03
N LYS A 7 6.33 -6.71 19.83
CA LYS A 7 7.77 -6.52 19.66
C LYS A 7 8.01 -5.31 18.76
N SER A 8 8.76 -4.33 19.26
CA SER A 8 9.22 -3.18 18.47
C SER A 8 10.67 -3.42 18.09
N ILE A 9 10.97 -3.50 16.79
CA ILE A 9 12.32 -3.75 16.28
C ILE A 9 12.78 -2.49 15.53
N LYS A 10 14.00 -2.02 15.84
CA LYS A 10 14.69 -0.98 15.06
C LYS A 10 15.36 -1.69 13.88
N ILE A 11 15.00 -1.34 12.66
CA ILE A 11 15.59 -1.94 11.45
C ILE A 11 16.78 -1.09 10.98
N ALA A 12 16.64 0.24 11.06
CA ALA A 12 17.66 1.20 10.67
C ALA A 12 17.53 2.48 11.53
N PRO A 13 18.56 3.35 11.59
CA PRO A 13 18.41 4.68 12.17
C PRO A 13 17.26 5.42 11.49
N GLY A 14 16.26 5.83 12.27
CA GLY A 14 15.04 6.47 11.76
C GLY A 14 13.90 5.51 11.37
N ILE A 15 14.12 4.19 11.30
CA ILE A 15 13.06 3.22 10.94
C ILE A 15 12.76 2.28 12.12
N ARG A 16 11.54 2.37 12.64
CA ARG A 16 11.02 1.50 13.71
C ARG A 16 9.80 0.75 13.22
N VAL A 17 9.79 -0.56 13.45
CA VAL A 17 8.67 -1.43 13.10
C VAL A 17 8.06 -1.99 14.37
N ASN A 18 6.73 -1.86 14.47
CA ASN A 18 5.93 -2.38 15.57
C ASN A 18 5.20 -3.63 15.09
N ILE A 19 5.50 -4.77 15.69
CA ILE A 19 4.95 -6.09 15.36
C ILE A 19 4.03 -6.50 16.51
N SER A 20 2.81 -6.93 16.19
CA SER A 20 1.85 -7.48 17.15
C SER A 20 1.38 -8.86 16.72
N LYS A 21 0.52 -9.52 17.52
CA LYS A 21 -0.15 -10.79 17.20
C LYS A 21 -0.75 -10.87 15.78
N LYS A 22 -1.14 -9.74 15.17
CA LYS A 22 -1.72 -9.65 13.82
C LYS A 22 -0.71 -9.28 12.71
N GLY A 23 0.59 -9.40 12.98
CA GLY A 23 1.70 -9.07 12.07
C GLY A 23 2.23 -7.63 12.21
N LEU A 24 2.88 -7.13 11.16
CA LEU A 24 3.35 -5.74 11.07
C LEU A 24 2.17 -4.79 11.31
N SER A 25 2.21 -4.09 12.44
CA SER A 25 1.12 -3.23 12.91
C SER A 25 1.34 -1.77 12.52
N SER A 26 2.60 -1.34 12.55
CA SER A 26 3.01 -0.06 11.99
C SER A 26 4.51 -0.02 11.68
N VAL A 27 4.87 0.76 10.69
CA VAL A 27 6.23 1.12 10.30
C VAL A 27 6.36 2.62 10.42
N SER A 28 7.21 3.07 11.32
CA SER A 28 7.55 4.49 11.48
C SER A 28 8.89 4.76 10.82
N VAL A 29 8.92 5.68 9.86
CA VAL A 29 10.11 6.13 9.13
C VAL A 29 10.28 7.63 9.37
N GLY A 30 11.36 8.03 10.03
CA GLY A 30 11.76 9.43 10.18
C GLY A 30 12.42 9.78 11.52
N GLY A 31 13.04 10.97 11.54
CA GLY A 31 13.84 11.50 12.63
C GLY A 31 13.31 12.84 13.15
N LYS A 32 14.13 13.59 13.90
CA LYS A 32 13.78 14.95 14.34
C LYS A 32 13.49 15.82 13.10
N GLY A 33 12.29 16.39 13.03
CA GLY A 33 11.87 17.29 11.95
C GLY A 33 10.88 16.68 10.93
N ALA A 34 10.98 15.39 10.62
CA ALA A 34 10.00 14.72 9.74
C ALA A 34 9.85 13.25 10.11
N ARG A 35 8.62 12.83 10.37
CA ARG A 35 8.25 11.48 10.77
C ARG A 35 6.99 11.02 10.07
N VAL A 36 7.08 9.90 9.37
CA VAL A 36 5.96 9.19 8.77
C VAL A 36 5.71 7.91 9.55
N ASN A 37 4.45 7.64 9.87
CA ASN A 37 4.02 6.41 10.55
C ASN A 37 2.94 5.74 9.70
N VAL A 38 3.31 4.67 9.02
CA VAL A 38 2.44 3.85 8.19
C VAL A 38 1.86 2.75 9.07
N SER A 39 0.55 2.72 9.24
CA SER A 39 -0.14 1.69 10.03
C SER A 39 -1.28 1.07 9.23
N LYS A 40 -1.81 -0.08 9.70
CA LYS A 40 -2.99 -0.72 9.07
C LYS A 40 -4.22 0.19 8.95
N LYS A 41 -4.33 1.23 9.78
CA LYS A 41 -5.47 2.17 9.78
C LYS A 41 -5.24 3.39 8.88
N GLY A 42 -3.99 3.65 8.48
CA GLY A 42 -3.63 4.85 7.76
C GLY A 42 -2.20 5.31 8.04
N THR A 43 -1.81 6.34 7.32
CA THR A 43 -0.48 6.93 7.36
C THR A 43 -0.55 8.29 8.05
N ARG A 44 0.22 8.45 9.14
CA ARG A 44 0.39 9.73 9.83
C ARG A 44 1.71 10.35 9.43
N THR A 45 1.68 11.53 8.83
CA THR A 45 2.87 12.30 8.48
C THR A 45 2.95 13.50 9.40
N THR A 46 4.04 13.61 10.13
CA THR A 46 4.34 14.74 11.00
C THR A 46 5.60 15.41 10.49
N VAL A 47 5.51 16.69 10.17
CA VAL A 47 6.64 17.53 9.78
C VAL A 47 6.70 18.71 10.74
N GLY A 48 7.88 19.10 11.19
CA GLY A 48 8.06 20.18 12.14
C GLY A 48 9.42 20.82 11.97
N ILE A 49 9.48 22.13 12.15
CA ILE A 49 10.71 22.88 12.03
C ILE A 49 11.41 22.84 13.41
N PRO A 50 12.62 22.27 13.51
CA PRO A 50 13.33 22.21 14.79
C PRO A 50 13.72 23.63 15.22
N GLY A 51 13.47 23.96 16.49
CA GLY A 51 13.84 25.27 17.08
C GLY A 51 12.77 26.36 17.00
N THR A 52 11.67 26.16 16.26
CA THR A 52 10.59 27.17 16.14
C THR A 52 9.29 26.80 16.85
N GLY A 53 9.20 25.59 17.41
CA GLY A 53 8.00 25.10 18.12
C GLY A 53 6.81 24.75 17.21
N LEU A 54 6.93 24.97 15.90
CA LEU A 54 5.86 24.71 14.94
C LEU A 54 5.96 23.30 14.35
N SER A 55 4.89 22.52 14.52
CA SER A 55 4.77 21.19 13.93
C SER A 55 3.39 20.99 13.32
N TYR A 56 3.37 20.39 12.13
CA TYR A 56 2.18 20.06 11.38
C TYR A 56 2.07 18.54 11.27
N SER A 57 0.93 17.98 11.68
CA SER A 57 0.67 16.55 11.54
C SER A 57 -0.59 16.31 10.74
N LYS A 58 -0.48 15.50 9.68
CA LYS A 58 -1.57 15.09 8.81
C LYS A 58 -1.79 13.59 8.93
N PHE A 59 -3.03 13.20 9.18
CA PHE A 59 -3.43 11.80 9.22
C PHE A 59 -4.24 11.48 7.96
N SER A 60 -3.74 10.54 7.16
CA SER A 60 -4.48 9.99 6.02
C SER A 60 -4.97 8.61 6.40
N SER A 61 -6.28 8.47 6.64
CA SER A 61 -6.88 7.15 6.83
C SER A 61 -6.73 6.34 5.55
N HIS A 62 -6.41 5.06 5.70
CA HIS A 62 -6.66 4.09 4.64
C HIS A 62 -8.17 3.82 4.65
N THR A 63 -8.95 4.75 4.13
CA THR A 63 -10.30 4.41 3.69
C THR A 63 -10.06 3.41 2.58
N LYS A 64 -10.28 2.12 2.86
CA LYS A 64 -10.51 1.17 1.78
C LYS A 64 -11.62 1.81 0.98
N LYS A 65 -11.31 2.39 -0.18
CA LYS A 65 -12.32 2.59 -1.19
C LYS A 65 -12.82 1.16 -1.38
N THR A 66 -13.98 0.86 -0.81
CA THR A 66 -14.82 -0.22 -1.30
C THR A 66 -15.04 0.18 -2.74
N THR A 67 -14.12 -0.22 -3.61
CA THR A 67 -14.48 -0.50 -4.98
C THR A 67 -15.72 -1.35 -4.81
N PRO A 68 -16.90 -0.90 -5.25
CA PRO A 68 -18.05 -1.79 -5.25
C PRO A 68 -17.53 -3.06 -5.91
N ARG A 69 -17.75 -4.20 -5.27
CA ARG A 69 -17.50 -5.49 -5.89
C ARG A 69 -18.07 -5.35 -7.29
N ARG A 70 -17.20 -5.29 -8.31
CA ARG A 70 -17.65 -5.12 -9.69
C ARG A 70 -18.45 -6.37 -9.97
N GLU A 71 -19.76 -6.28 -9.77
CA GLU A 71 -20.64 -7.32 -10.24
C GLU A 71 -20.48 -7.33 -11.76
N PRO A 72 -20.28 -8.51 -12.37
CA PRO A 72 -20.18 -8.60 -13.81
C PRO A 72 -21.46 -8.00 -14.41
N ASP A 73 -21.29 -6.89 -15.13
CA ASP A 73 -22.40 -6.18 -15.74
C ASP A 73 -22.61 -6.73 -17.15
N PHE A 74 -23.48 -7.73 -17.23
CA PHE A 74 -23.85 -8.42 -18.47
C PHE A 74 -24.75 -7.57 -19.39
N ASN A 75 -25.29 -6.44 -18.91
CA ASN A 75 -26.22 -5.63 -19.68
C ASN A 75 -25.53 -4.56 -20.53
N ASN A 76 -24.23 -4.33 -20.32
CA ASN A 76 -23.47 -3.33 -21.06
C ASN A 76 -22.81 -3.98 -22.31
N PRO A 77 -23.15 -3.58 -23.55
CA PRO A 77 -22.68 -4.22 -24.79
C PRO A 77 -21.20 -3.95 -25.12
N ASP A 78 -20.57 -3.01 -24.42
CA ASP A 78 -19.13 -2.76 -24.41
C ASP A 78 -18.37 -3.70 -23.45
N ASN A 79 -19.05 -4.47 -22.60
CA ASN A 79 -18.45 -5.49 -21.75
C ASN A 79 -18.43 -6.84 -22.47
N VAL A 80 -17.37 -7.62 -22.25
CA VAL A 80 -17.23 -9.00 -22.73
C VAL A 80 -17.27 -9.91 -21.52
N TRP A 81 -18.26 -10.80 -21.47
CA TRP A 81 -18.54 -11.68 -20.32
C TRP A 81 -18.74 -10.92 -18.99
N GLY A 82 -19.32 -9.72 -19.04
CA GLY A 82 -19.58 -8.89 -17.85
C GLY A 82 -18.37 -8.09 -17.34
N TYR A 83 -17.24 -8.13 -18.06
CA TYR A 83 -16.02 -7.38 -17.74
C TYR A 83 -15.74 -6.32 -18.82
N PRO A 84 -15.22 -5.15 -18.45
CA PRO A 84 -14.87 -4.12 -19.43
C PRO A 84 -13.80 -4.64 -20.39
N LYS A 85 -14.00 -4.46 -21.70
CA LYS A 85 -13.07 -4.88 -22.77
C LYS A 85 -11.63 -4.46 -22.53
N SER A 86 -11.41 -3.33 -21.85
CA SER A 86 -10.08 -2.83 -21.49
C SER A 86 -9.26 -3.80 -20.65
N GLU A 87 -9.87 -4.62 -19.79
CA GLU A 87 -9.12 -5.56 -18.95
C GLU A 87 -8.53 -6.73 -19.75
N TRP A 88 -9.25 -7.21 -20.77
CA TRP A 88 -8.75 -8.23 -21.69
C TRP A 88 -7.60 -7.72 -22.55
N ILE A 89 -7.70 -6.46 -23.00
CA ILE A 89 -6.63 -5.79 -23.75
C ILE A 89 -5.37 -5.67 -22.89
N ILE A 90 -5.52 -5.26 -21.62
CA ILE A 90 -4.39 -5.14 -20.69
C ILE A 90 -3.73 -6.51 -20.44
N CYS A 91 -4.52 -7.57 -20.18
CA CYS A 91 -3.98 -8.93 -20.03
C CYS A 91 -3.22 -9.40 -21.27
N GLY A 92 -3.75 -9.14 -22.47
CA GLY A 92 -3.09 -9.47 -23.74
C GLY A 92 -1.77 -8.73 -23.92
N VAL A 93 -1.74 -7.43 -23.61
CA VAL A 93 -0.51 -6.61 -23.69
C VAL A 93 0.55 -7.08 -22.69
N ILE A 94 0.16 -7.38 -21.45
CA ILE A 94 1.10 -7.89 -20.43
C ILE A 94 1.70 -9.23 -20.86
N LEU A 95 0.87 -10.14 -21.38
CA LEU A 95 1.33 -11.44 -21.88
C LEU A 95 2.29 -11.26 -23.05
N PHE A 96 1.98 -10.36 -23.99
CA PHE A 96 2.83 -10.05 -25.12
C PHE A 96 4.20 -9.49 -24.71
N ILE A 97 4.23 -8.56 -23.74
CA ILE A 97 5.48 -8.03 -23.18
C ILE A 97 6.29 -9.14 -22.49
N ALA A 98 5.63 -10.01 -21.71
CA ALA A 98 6.29 -11.13 -21.06
C ALA A 98 6.88 -12.12 -22.09
N LEU A 99 6.20 -12.37 -23.20
CA LEU A 99 6.73 -13.18 -24.30
C LEU A 99 7.95 -12.55 -24.97
N ILE A 100 7.95 -11.23 -25.21
CA ILE A 100 9.12 -10.54 -25.76
C ILE A 100 10.32 -10.70 -24.84
N ILE A 101 10.12 -10.51 -23.53
CA ILE A 101 11.19 -10.68 -22.53
C ILE A 101 11.68 -12.14 -22.50
N PHE A 102 10.76 -13.10 -22.63
CA PHE A 102 11.09 -14.53 -22.66
C PHE A 102 11.86 -14.93 -23.93
N ILE A 103 11.56 -14.32 -25.09
CA ILE A 103 12.34 -14.53 -26.30
C ILE A 103 13.73 -13.90 -26.14
N TRP A 104 13.82 -12.71 -25.55
CA TRP A 104 15.08 -12.02 -25.30
C TRP A 104 16.01 -12.76 -24.34
N ILE A 105 15.47 -13.52 -23.38
CA ILE A 105 16.31 -14.29 -22.44
C ILE A 105 16.83 -15.61 -23.01
N ILE A 106 16.21 -16.10 -24.09
CA ILE A 106 16.57 -17.37 -24.76
C ILE A 106 17.56 -17.13 -25.92
N SER A 107 17.48 -15.97 -26.57
CA SER A 107 18.40 -15.56 -27.63
C SER A 107 19.73 -15.04 -27.10
#